data_AF-F9Q3M5-F1
#
_entry.id   AF-F9Q3M5-F1
#
_cell.length_a   1.000
_cell.length_b   1.000
_cell.length_c   1.000
_cell.angle_alpha   90.00
_cell.angle_beta   90.00
_cell.angle_gamma   90.00
#
_symmetry.space_group_name_H-M   'P 1'
#
loop_
_entity.id
_entity.type
_entity.pdbx_description
1 polymer ?
#
loop_
_entity_poly.entity_id
_entity_poly.type
_entity_poly.pdbx_seq_one_letter_code
_entity_poly.pdbx_strand_id
1 'polypeptide(L)' 'MWISPKAYVATLLARGKSQEYIDRIMVAPELDKILLFVISILLGALMGAVIGQFLSQKIADKL' A
#
# COMPACT_ATOMS: atom_id res chain seq x y z
N MET A 1 5.09 6.12 -12.51
CA MET A 1 3.70 6.55 -12.74
C MET A 1 3.21 7.50 -11.64
N TRP A 2 2.87 7.07 -10.43
CA TRP A 2 2.30 7.98 -9.41
C TRP A 2 3.32 8.91 -8.74
N ILE A 3 4.52 8.41 -8.45
CA ILE A 3 5.55 9.14 -7.70
C ILE A 3 6.23 10.22 -8.55
N SER A 4 6.47 9.92 -9.83
CA SER A 4 7.01 10.87 -10.81
C SER A 4 6.33 10.66 -12.17
N PRO A 5 5.11 11.20 -12.35
CA PRO A 5 4.32 10.97 -13.56
C PRO A 5 5.01 11.51 -14.81
N LYS A 6 5.60 12.71 -14.72
CA LYS A 6 6.25 13.37 -15.87
C LYS A 6 7.45 12.58 -16.40
N ALA A 7 8.35 12.13 -15.52
CA ALA A 7 9.51 11.34 -15.93
C ALA A 7 9.09 9.98 -16.51
N TYR A 8 8.03 9.38 -15.96
CA TYR A 8 7.50 8.12 -16.47
C TYR A 8 6.89 8.28 -17.87
N VAL A 9 6.10 9.33 -18.10
CA VAL A 9 5.54 9.66 -19.43
C VAL A 9 6.65 9.90 -20.44
N ALA A 10 7.68 10.69 -20.10
CA ALA A 10 8.82 10.94 -20.98
C ALA A 10 9.56 9.64 -21.37
N THR A 11 9.71 8.72 -20.42
CA THR A 11 10.31 7.40 -20.68
C THR A 11 9.46 6.57 -21.64
N LEU A 12 8.14 6.61 -21.52
CA LEU A 12 7.22 5.87 -22.40
C LEU A 12 7.19 6.46 -23.81
N LEU A 13 7.20 7.78 -23.94
CA LEU A 13 7.30 8.47 -25.22
C LEU A 13 8.63 8.13 -25.92
N ALA A 14 9.75 8.15 -25.20
CA ALA A 14 11.06 7.75 -25.73
C ALA A 14 11.11 6.28 -26.18
N ARG A 15 10.25 5.43 -25.63
CA ARG A 15 10.06 4.02 -26.03
C ARG A 15 9.07 3.84 -27.19
N GLY A 16 8.60 4.92 -27.80
CA GLY A 16 7.69 4.90 -28.94
C GLY A 16 6.23 4.56 -28.59
N LYS A 17 5.80 4.75 -27.34
CA LYS A 17 4.39 4.56 -26.95
C LYS A 17 3.55 5.76 -27.38
N SER A 18 2.34 5.50 -27.87
CA SER A 18 1.37 6.54 -28.24
C SER A 18 0.82 7.24 -26.99
N GLN A 19 0.43 8.51 -27.13
CA GLN A 19 -0.18 9.27 -26.04
C GLN A 19 -1.49 8.62 -25.57
N GLU A 20 -2.31 8.11 -26.49
CA GLU A 20 -3.55 7.39 -26.17
C GLU A 20 -3.30 6.17 -25.26
N TYR A 21 -2.24 5.40 -25.52
CA TYR A 21 -1.84 4.30 -24.65
C TYR A 21 -1.41 4.81 -23.28
N ILE A 22 -0.61 5.89 -23.24
CA ILE A 22 -0.12 6.50 -22.00
C ILE A 22 -1.29 6.98 -21.15
N ASP A 23 -2.27 7.67 -21.73
CA ASP A 23 -3.43 8.19 -21.02
C ASP A 23 -4.29 7.06 -20.44
N ARG A 24 -4.42 5.94 -21.17
CA ARG A 24 -5.12 4.74 -20.69
C ARG A 24 -4.44 4.13 -19.46
N ILE A 25 -3.11 4.14 -19.40
CA ILE A 25 -2.38 3.51 -18.29
C ILE A 25 -2.07 4.47 -17.15
N MET A 26 -2.05 5.79 -17.38
CA MET A 26 -1.77 6.83 -16.38
C MET A 26 -2.99 7.12 -15.51
N VAL A 27 -3.47 6.11 -14.80
CA VAL A 27 -4.58 6.20 -13.85
C VAL A 27 -4.17 6.94 -12.58
N ALA A 28 -5.04 7.78 -12.02
CA ALA A 28 -4.79 8.45 -10.73
C ALA A 28 -4.80 7.45 -9.56
N PRO A 29 -4.01 7.67 -8.49
CA PRO A 29 -4.07 6.82 -7.31
C PRO A 29 -5.40 7.00 -6.56
N GLU A 30 -6.05 5.88 -6.21
CA GLU A 30 -7.22 5.88 -5.32
C GLU A 30 -6.77 5.95 -3.85
N LEU A 31 -6.54 7.17 -3.35
CA LEU A 31 -5.99 7.40 -2.01
C LEU A 31 -6.83 6.76 -0.91
N ASP A 32 -8.16 6.79 -1.02
CA ASP A 32 -9.06 6.17 -0.04
C ASP A 32 -8.80 4.66 0.08
N LYS A 33 -8.58 3.96 -1.04
CA LYS A 33 -8.30 2.52 -1.04
C LYS A 33 -6.94 2.22 -0.42
N ILE A 34 -5.93 3.04 -0.74
CA ILE A 34 -4.59 2.92 -0.18
C ILE A 34 -4.63 3.13 1.33
N LEU A 35 -5.32 4.16 1.81
CA LEU A 35 -5.47 4.45 3.23
C LEU A 35 -6.23 3.34 3.96
N LEU A 36 -7.33 2.86 3.40
CA LEU A 36 -8.07 1.73 3.97
C LEU A 36 -7.20 0.47 4.08
N PHE A 37 -6.37 0.20 3.08
CA PHE A 37 -5.42 -0.92 3.12
C PHE A 37 -4.36 -0.75 4.22
N VAL A 38 -3.78 0.45 4.37
CA VAL A 38 -2.81 0.71 5.43
C VAL A 38 -3.46 0.59 6.80
N ILE A 39 -4.65 1.16 6.99
CA ILE A 39 -5.40 1.08 8.25
C ILE A 39 -5.73 -0.37 8.61
N SER A 40 -6.16 -1.19 7.65
CA SER A 40 -6.49 -2.60 7.93
C SER A 40 -5.28 -3.40 8.37
N ILE A 41 -4.09 -3.15 7.80
CA ILE A 41 -2.82 -3.74 8.25
C ILE A 41 -2.52 -3.32 9.69
N LEU A 42 -2.61 -2.02 9.98
CA LEU A 42 -2.32 -1.50 11.32
C LEU A 42 -3.27 -2.06 12.37
N LEU A 43 -4.56 -2.21 12.06
CA LEU A 43 -5.54 -2.84 12.94
C LEU A 43 -5.22 -4.32 13.18
N GLY A 44 -4.84 -5.06 12.13
CA GLY A 44 -4.40 -6.45 12.24
C GLY A 44 -3.16 -6.60 13.14
N ALA A 45 -2.17 -5.74 12.95
CA ALA A 45 -0.95 -5.71 13.76
C ALA A 45 -1.25 -5.40 15.22
N LEU A 46 -2.12 -4.41 15.48
CA LEU A 46 -2.52 -4.04 16.83
C LEU A 46 -3.24 -5.19 17.54
N MET A 47 -4.21 -5.83 16.88
CA MET A 47 -4.90 -6.99 17.44
C MET A 47 -3.93 -8.14 17.73
N GLY A 48 -3.01 -8.43 16.81
CA GLY A 48 -1.98 -9.45 17.01
C GLY A 48 -1.09 -9.16 18.22
N ALA A 49 -0.68 -7.90 18.41
CA ALA A 49 0.11 -7.48 19.56
C ALA A 49 -0.66 -7.65 20.88
N VAL A 50 -1.92 -7.22 20.93
CA VAL A 50 -2.77 -7.35 22.13
C VAL A 50 -2.98 -8.83 22.49
N ILE A 51 -3.31 -9.68 21.51
CA ILE A 51 -3.49 -11.11 21.74
C ILE A 51 -2.18 -11.76 22.19
N GLY A 52 -1.07 -11.44 21.54
CA GLY A 52 0.26 -11.93 21.90
C GLY A 52 0.62 -11.57 23.35
N GLN A 53 0.41 -10.31 23.74
CA GLN A 53 0.67 -9.85 25.10
C GLN A 53 -0.21 -10.57 26.14
N PHE A 54 -1.51 -10.73 25.86
CA PHE A 54 -2.42 -11.43 26.76
C PHE A 54 -2.03 -12.91 26.95
N LEU A 55 -1.65 -13.59 25.86
CA LEU A 55 -1.17 -14.98 25.93
C LEU A 55 0.14 -15.10 26.69
N SER A 56 1.10 -14.20 26.45
CA SER A 56 2.37 -14.18 27.17
C SER A 56 2.18 -13.99 28.68
N GLN A 57 1.29 -13.08 29.10
CA GLN A 57 0.95 -12.89 30.51
C GLN A 57 0.33 -14.16 31.11
N LYS A 58 -0.65 -14.76 30.44
CA LYS A 58 -1.32 -15.98 30.91
C LYS A 58 -0.37 -17.18 31.04
N ILE A 59 0.66 -17.27 30.21
CA ILE A 59 1.70 -18.29 30.31
C ILE A 59 2.64 -17.99 31.48
N ALA A 60 3.05 -16.73 31.64
CA ALA A 60 3.90 -16.30 32.75
C ALA A 60 3.22 -16.53 34.12
N ASP A 61 1.92 -16.26 34.23
CA ASP A 61 1.14 -16.47 35.47
C ASP A 61 1.01 -17.96 35.86
N LYS A 62 1.29 -18.89 34.95
CA LYS A 62 1.22 -20.34 35.18
C LYS A 62 2.57 -20.99 35.47
N LEU A 63 3.67 -20.25 35.36
CA LEU A 63 5.02 -20.70 35.68
C LEU A 63 5.35 -20.41 37.15
#